data_AF-A0A258BLM5-F1
#
_entry.id   AF-A0A258BLM5-F1
#
_cell.length_a   1.000
_cell.length_b   1.000
_cell.length_c   1.000
_cell.angle_alpha   90.00
_cell.angle_beta   90.00
_cell.angle_gamma   90.00
#
_symmetry.space_group_name_H-M   'P 1'
#
loop_
_entity.id
_entity.type
_entity.pdbx_description
1 polymer ?
#
loop_
_entity_poly.entity_id
_entity_poly.type
_entity_poly.pdbx_seq_one_letter_code
_entity_poly.pdbx_strand_id
1 'polypeptide(L)' 'MFEKAIGTINAAASFRHRYDNFIGGRWSAPASGEYFADTSPINGAQIAEFALSTPEDVERALDAAHAAKDQ' A
#
# COMPACT_ATOMS: atom_id res chain seq x y z
N MET A 1 21.31 26.43 2.31
CA MET A 1 21.00 25.59 1.12
C MET A 1 20.89 24.11 1.47
N PHE A 2 21.83 23.56 2.24
CA PHE A 2 21.84 22.14 2.62
C PHE A 2 20.62 21.68 3.44
N GLU A 3 20.23 22.42 4.48
CA GLU A 3 19.01 22.11 5.27
C GLU A 3 17.74 22.10 4.43
N LYS A 4 17.61 23.05 3.49
CA LYS A 4 16.48 23.11 2.57
C LYS A 4 16.45 21.90 1.63
N ALA A 5 17.62 21.42 1.18
CA ALA A 5 17.71 20.21 0.34
C ALA A 5 17.28 18.95 1.12
N ILE A 6 17.74 18.80 2.36
CA ILE A 6 17.30 17.70 3.25
C ILE A 6 15.80 17.79 3.53
N GLY A 7 15.28 18.99 3.82
CA GLY A 7 13.85 19.22 4.02
C GLY A 7 13.02 18.84 2.80
N THR A 8 13.47 19.17 1.59
CA THR A 8 12.80 18.76 0.33
C THR A 8 12.85 17.25 0.11
N ILE A 9 13.97 16.60 0.40
CA ILE A 9 14.10 15.13 0.29
C ILE A 9 13.15 14.43 1.27
N ASN A 10 13.08 14.92 2.52
CA ASN A 10 12.18 14.38 3.54
C ASN A 10 10.69 14.61 3.19
N ALA A 11 10.36 15.76 2.61
CA ALA A 11 8.99 16.07 2.16
C ALA A 11 8.57 15.26 0.91
N ALA A 12 9.50 15.00 -0.01
CA ALA A 12 9.26 14.12 -1.16
C ALA A 12 9.07 12.65 -0.76
N ALA A 13 9.62 12.26 0.40
CA ALA A 13 9.49 10.93 0.98
C ALA A 13 8.18 10.75 1.80
N SER A 14 7.14 11.54 1.55
CA SER A 14 5.85 11.41 2.25
C SER A 14 5.11 10.12 1.83
N PHE A 15 5.50 9.00 2.43
CA PHE A 15 4.79 7.72 2.30
C PHE A 15 3.52 7.74 3.16
N ARG A 16 2.49 6.99 2.77
CA ARG A 16 1.34 6.75 3.65
C ARG A 16 1.77 5.76 4.73
N HIS A 17 1.25 5.93 5.94
CA HIS A 17 1.50 4.98 7.03
C HIS A 17 0.86 3.61 6.78
N ARG A 18 -0.23 3.57 6.00
CA ARG A 18 -0.97 2.35 5.68
C ARG A 18 -1.46 2.35 4.24
N TYR A 19 -1.40 1.18 3.62
CA TYR A 19 -1.87 0.93 2.27
C TYR A 19 -2.87 -0.22 2.26
N ASP A 20 -4.05 0.08 1.73
CA ASP A 20 -5.11 -0.87 1.45
C ASP A 20 -4.82 -1.67 0.16
N ASN A 21 -5.63 -2.67 -0.15
CA ASN A 21 -5.61 -3.31 -1.47
C ASN A 21 -6.10 -2.32 -2.54
N PHE A 22 -5.44 -2.29 -3.70
CA PHE A 22 -5.91 -1.50 -4.84
C PHE A 22 -6.57 -2.41 -5.87
N ILE A 23 -7.90 -2.50 -5.83
CA ILE A 23 -8.70 -3.44 -6.62
C ILE A 23 -9.76 -2.65 -7.40
N GLY A 24 -9.86 -2.88 -8.71
CA GLY A 24 -10.88 -2.24 -9.55
C GLY A 24 -10.79 -0.70 -9.56
N GLY A 25 -9.58 -0.14 -9.49
CA GLY A 25 -9.37 1.31 -9.50
C GLY A 25 -9.61 2.02 -8.17
N ARG A 26 -9.83 1.29 -7.07
CA ARG A 26 -10.10 1.85 -5.73
C ARG A 26 -9.28 1.17 -4.64
N TRP A 27 -8.93 1.95 -3.62
CA TRP A 27 -8.37 1.44 -2.36
C TRP A 27 -9.49 0.77 -1.55
N SER A 28 -9.23 -0.44 -1.06
CA SER A 28 -10.16 -1.29 -0.31
C SER A 28 -9.42 -2.05 0.78
N ALA A 29 -9.89 -1.96 2.03
CA ALA A 29 -9.33 -2.73 3.13
C ALA A 29 -9.33 -4.25 2.84
N PRO A 30 -8.39 -5.01 3.42
CA PRO A 30 -8.35 -6.47 3.31
C PRO A 30 -9.60 -7.08 3.95
N ALA A 31 -10.02 -8.25 3.45
CA ALA A 31 -11.23 -8.93 3.90
C ALA A 31 -11.16 -9.28 5.40
N SER A 32 -9.99 -9.68 5.87
CA SER A 32 -9.71 -9.99 7.28
C SER A 32 -9.58 -8.76 8.16
N GLY A 33 -9.35 -7.57 7.58
CA GLY A 33 -8.96 -6.37 8.31
C GLY A 33 -7.52 -6.37 8.83
N GLU A 34 -6.72 -7.39 8.52
CA GLU A 34 -5.34 -7.54 8.99
C GLU A 34 -4.33 -6.82 8.08
N TYR A 35 -3.24 -6.33 8.67
CA TYR A 35 -2.15 -5.66 7.98
C TYR A 35 -0.82 -6.19 8.49
N PHE A 36 0.22 -6.10 7.67
CA PHE A 36 1.59 -6.41 8.07
C PHE A 36 2.50 -5.18 7.90
N ALA A 37 3.53 -5.10 8.76
CA ALA A 37 4.51 -4.02 8.72
C ALA A 37 5.59 -4.29 7.67
N ASP A 38 5.91 -3.28 6.86
CA ASP A 38 7.13 -3.22 6.06
C ASP A 38 8.22 -2.52 6.88
N THR A 39 9.33 -3.21 7.09
CA THR A 39 10.44 -2.76 7.92
C THR A 39 11.69 -2.60 7.07
N SER A 40 12.39 -1.48 7.26
CA SER A 40 13.64 -1.20 6.53
C SER A 40 14.69 -2.26 6.83
N PRO A 41 15.31 -2.89 5.81
CA PRO A 41 16.42 -3.81 6.02
C PRO A 41 17.70 -3.09 6.49
N ILE A 42 17.74 -1.76 6.45
CA ILE A 42 18.91 -0.95 6.83
C ILE A 42 19.02 -0.86 8.36
N ASN A 43 17.90 -0.65 9.05
CA ASN A 43 17.89 -0.33 10.48
C ASN A 43 16.69 -0.92 11.25
N GLY A 44 15.85 -1.73 10.60
CA GLY A 44 14.66 -2.33 11.22
C GLY A 44 13.52 -1.34 11.52
N ALA A 45 13.64 -0.07 11.13
CA ALA A 45 12.58 0.90 11.36
C ALA A 45 11.35 0.57 10.49
N GLN A 46 10.16 0.68 11.06
CA GLN A 46 8.90 0.52 10.33
C GLN A 46 8.76 1.66 9.30
N ILE A 47 8.46 1.28 8.06
CA ILE A 47 8.24 2.21 6.94
C ILE A 47 6.75 2.47 6.78
N ALA A 48 5.95 1.40 6.62
CA ALA A 48 4.51 1.46 6.43
C ALA A 48 3.84 0.13 6.82
N GLU A 49 2.51 0.09 6.75
CA GLU A 49 1.71 -1.12 6.83
C GLU A 49 1.00 -1.40 5.50
N PHE A 50 0.88 -2.67 5.15
CA PHE A 50 0.21 -3.11 3.92
C PHE A 50 -0.86 -4.14 4.26
N ALA A 51 -1.95 -4.12 3.50
CA ALA A 51 -3.04 -5.08 3.63
C ALA A 51 -2.51 -6.53 3.56
N LEU A 52 -2.85 -7.34 4.56
CA LEU A 52 -2.55 -8.77 4.56
C LEU A 52 -3.69 -9.51 3.85
N SER A 53 -3.59 -9.57 2.52
CA SER A 53 -4.65 -10.10 1.67
C SER A 53 -4.93 -11.58 1.90
N THR A 54 -6.20 -11.93 1.84
CA THR A 54 -6.71 -13.30 1.92
C THR A 54 -7.17 -13.80 0.55
N PRO A 55 -7.51 -15.09 0.38
CA PRO A 55 -8.10 -15.59 -0.86
C PRO A 55 -9.34 -14.79 -1.32
N GLU A 56 -10.16 -14.29 -0.39
CA GLU A 56 -11.32 -13.46 -0.70
C GLU A 56 -10.93 -12.11 -1.35
N ASP A 57 -9.81 -11.52 -0.93
CA ASP A 57 -9.29 -10.31 -1.59
C ASP A 57 -8.82 -10.61 -3.03
N VAL A 58 -8.25 -11.80 -3.25
CA VAL A 58 -7.83 -12.26 -4.57
C VAL A 58 -9.02 -12.46 -5.50
N GLU A 59 -10.09 -13.12 -5.04
CA GLU A 59 -11.31 -13.28 -5.84
C GLU A 59 -11.92 -11.93 -6.22
N ARG A 60 -12.00 -10.95 -5.29
CA ARG A 60 -12.44 -9.59 -5.63
C ARG A 60 -11.57 -8.93 -6.68
N ALA A 61 -10.26 -9.17 -6.65
CA ALA A 61 -9.33 -8.65 -7.65
C ALA A 61 -9.55 -9.29 -9.03
N LEU A 62 -9.78 -10.61 -9.07
CA LEU A 62 -10.09 -11.34 -10.30
C LEU A 62 -11.42 -10.90 -10.90
N ASP A 63 -12.47 -10.77 -10.09
CA ASP A 63 -13.78 -10.27 -10.53
C ASP A 63 -13.66 -8.87 -11.16
N ALA A 64 -12.93 -7.97 -10.50
CA ALA A 64 -12.70 -6.63 -11.01
C ALA A 64 -11.90 -6.63 -12.33
N ALA A 65 -10.89 -7.51 -12.44
CA ALA A 65 -10.10 -7.64 -13.66
C ALA A 65 -10.91 -8.19 -14.84
N HIS A 66 -11.75 -9.21 -14.61
CA HIS A 66 -12.64 -9.75 -15.63
C HIS A 66 -13.69 -8.72 -16.08
N ALA A 67 -14.31 -7.99 -15.13
CA ALA A 67 -15.27 -6.94 -15.46
C ALA A 67 -14.65 -5.82 -16.30
N ALA A 68 -13.38 -5.46 -16.05
CA ALA A 68 -12.68 -4.44 -16.82
C ALA A 68 -12.31 -4.90 -18.24
N LYS A 69 -12.04 -6.19 -18.44
CA LYS A 69 -11.79 -6.76 -19.78
C LYS A 69 -13.01 -6.64 -20.69
N ASP A 70 -14.21 -6.72 -20.12
CA ASP A 70 -15.46 -6.71 -20.88
C ASP A 70 -16.05 -5.29 -21.09
N GLN A 71 -15.32 -4.24 -20.68
CA GLN A 71 -15.61 -2.83 -21.00
C GLN A 71 -14.89 -2.37 -22.27
#